data_AF-A0A972XV67-F1
#
_entry.id   AF-A0A972XV67-F1
#
_cell.length_a   1.000
_cell.length_b   1.000
_cell.length_c   1.000
_cell.angle_alpha   90.00
_cell.angle_beta   90.00
_cell.angle_gamma   90.00
#
_symmetry.space_group_name_H-M   'P 1'
#
loop_
_entity.id
_entity.type
_entity.pdbx_description
1 polymer ?
#
loop_
_entity_poly.entity_id
_entity_poly.type
_entity_poly.pdbx_seq_one_letter_code
_entity_poly.pdbx_strand_id
1 'polypeptide(L)' 'MGAFSIWHWVIVLAIIVLLFGRGRISDIMTDVAEGVKNFKRGMSDEDKHERDQPKSINSDSEKTVDQQATSNTTKLG' A
#
# COMPACT_ATOMS: atom_id res chain seq x y z
N MET A 1 -6.54 -27.66 25.03
CA MET A 1 -5.16 -27.24 24.69
C MET A 1 -5.22 -26.13 23.64
N GLY A 2 -5.91 -25.02 23.96
CA GLY A 2 -6.11 -23.92 23.02
C GLY A 2 -4.92 -22.98 23.11
N ALA A 3 -3.95 -23.21 22.23
CA ALA A 3 -2.74 -22.42 22.11
C ALA A 3 -3.10 -20.92 22.08
N PHE A 4 -2.86 -20.27 23.20
CA PHE A 4 -2.67 -18.83 23.36
C PHE A 4 -3.65 -17.97 22.56
N SER A 5 -4.81 -17.72 23.21
CA SER A 5 -5.81 -16.71 22.85
C SER A 5 -5.19 -15.51 22.13
N ILE A 6 -5.87 -14.99 21.10
CA ILE A 6 -5.44 -13.84 20.26
C ILE A 6 -4.85 -12.68 21.09
N TRP A 7 -5.32 -12.53 22.33
CA TRP A 7 -4.80 -11.58 23.32
C TRP A 7 -3.30 -11.74 23.63
N HIS A 8 -2.77 -12.96 23.71
CA HIS A 8 -1.35 -13.23 23.93
C HIS A 8 -0.49 -12.69 22.79
N TRP A 9 -0.91 -12.90 21.54
CA TRP A 9 -0.18 -12.43 20.37
C TRP A 9 -0.07 -10.90 20.31
N VAL A 10 -1.11 -10.18 20.75
CA VAL A 10 -1.07 -8.71 20.87
C VAL A 10 -0.01 -8.27 21.88
N ILE A 11 0.07 -8.94 23.03
CA ILE A 11 1.05 -8.61 24.08
C ILE A 11 2.48 -8.89 23.60
N VAL A 12 2.70 -10.02 22.92
CA VAL A 12 4.01 -10.39 22.39
C VAL A 12 4.47 -9.39 21.33
N LEU A 13 3.59 -9.00 20.39
CA LEU A 13 3.89 -7.98 19.39
C LEU A 13 4.26 -6.64 20.03
N ALA A 14 3.53 -6.22 21.07
CA ALA A 14 3.83 -4.97 21.77
C ALA A 14 5.24 -4.98 22.40
N ILE A 15 5.65 -6.09 23.01
CA ILE A 15 6.98 -6.22 23.60
C ILE A 15 8.07 -6.19 22.53
N ILE A 16 7.88 -6.89 21.41
CA ILE A 16 8.84 -6.88 20.29
C ILE A 16 9.00 -5.46 19.74
N VAL A 17 7.90 -4.74 19.52
CA VAL A 17 7.94 -3.35 19.04
C VAL A 17 8.63 -2.43 20.04
N LEU A 18 8.47 -2.66 21.36
CA LEU A 18 9.13 -1.88 22.40
C LEU A 18 10.63 -2.16 22.49
N LEU A 19 11.06 -3.42 22.33
CA LEU A 19 12.47 -3.83 22.38
C LEU A 19 13.26 -3.37 21.14
N PHE A 20 12.67 -3.51 19.96
CA PHE A 20 13.32 -3.13 18.70
C PHE A 20 13.08 -1.65 18.33
N GLY A 21 12.08 -1.00 18.95
CA GLY A 21 11.70 0.38 18.70
C GLY A 21 10.97 0.59 17.37
N ARG A 22 10.08 1.60 17.30
CA ARG A 22 9.25 1.88 16.11
C ARG A 22 10.02 2.14 14.80
N GLY A 23 11.27 2.60 14.89
CA GLY A 23 12.08 2.93 13.70
C GLY A 23 12.45 1.70 12.88
N ARG A 24 12.93 0.64 13.54
CA ARG A 24 13.40 -0.57 12.84
C ARG A 24 12.26 -1.38 12.24
N ILE A 25 11.11 -1.44 12.90
CA ILE A 25 9.93 -2.14 12.38
C ILE A 25 9.38 -1.47 11.11
N SER A 26 9.38 -0.14 11.03
CA SER A 26 8.85 0.58 9.86
C SER A 26 9.68 0.33 8.60
N ASP A 27 11.01 0.36 8.73
CA ASP A 27 11.92 0.16 7.58
C ASP A 27 11.78 -1.26 7.03
N ILE A 28 11.85 -2.29 7.89
CA ILE A 28 11.70 -3.69 7.47
C ILE A 28 10.30 -4.02 6.97
N MET A 29 9.25 -3.43 7.56
CA MET A 29 7.88 -3.63 7.06
C MET A 29 7.68 -2.97 5.70
N THR A 30 8.36 -1.86 5.41
CA THR A 30 8.29 -1.20 4.10
C THR A 30 8.93 -2.08 3.02
N ASP A 31 10.12 -2.62 3.27
CA ASP A 31 10.81 -3.52 2.33
C ASP A 31 10.03 -4.82 2.10
N VAL A 32 9.46 -5.40 3.17
CA VAL A 32 8.61 -6.60 3.08
C VAL A 32 7.29 -6.28 2.36
N ALA A 33 6.68 -5.13 2.62
CA ALA A 33 5.45 -4.71 1.94
C ALA A 33 5.68 -4.52 0.44
N GLU A 34 6.82 -3.96 0.03
CA GLU A 34 7.19 -3.83 -1.38
C GLU A 34 7.40 -5.19 -2.06
N GLY A 35 8.11 -6.12 -1.40
CA GLY A 35 8.29 -7.49 -1.90
C GLY A 35 6.96 -8.24 -2.07
N VAL A 36 6.07 -8.16 -1.08
CA VAL A 36 4.73 -8.78 -1.13
C VAL A 36 3.82 -8.08 -2.15
N LYS A 37 3.89 -6.75 -2.28
CA LYS A 37 3.14 -5.98 -3.30
C LYS A 37 3.54 -6.42 -4.72
N ASN A 38 4.83 -6.59 -4.96
CA ASN A 38 5.36 -7.00 -6.26
C ASN A 38 5.04 -8.46 -6.55
N PHE A 39 5.09 -9.34 -5.55
CA PHE A 39 4.64 -10.73 -5.65
C PHE A 39 3.16 -10.83 -5.98
N LYS A 40 2.31 -10.06 -5.26
CA LYS A 40 0.87 -10.01 -5.52
C LYS A 40 0.56 -9.43 -6.89
N ARG A 41 1.29 -8.40 -7.32
CA ARG A 41 1.17 -7.83 -8.67
C ARG A 41 1.53 -8.86 -9.73
N GLY A 42 2.66 -9.56 -9.61
CA GLY A 42 3.06 -10.60 -10.56
C GLY A 42 2.04 -11.73 -10.67
N MET A 43 1.54 -12.23 -9.52
CA MET A 43 0.48 -13.24 -9.51
C MET A 43 -0.84 -12.72 -10.11
N SER A 44 -1.18 -11.46 -9.82
CA SER A 44 -2.39 -10.83 -10.37
C SER A 44 -2.25 -10.47 -11.85
N ASP A 45 -1.04 -10.29 -12.37
CA ASP A 45 -0.78 -10.01 -13.79
C ASP A 45 -0.90 -11.28 -14.62
N GLU A 46 -0.49 -12.44 -14.10
CA GLU A 46 -0.80 -13.75 -14.69
C GLU A 46 -2.32 -13.96 -14.81
N ASP A 47 -3.11 -13.49 -13.82
CA ASP A 47 -4.58 -13.51 -13.85
C ASP A 47 -5.21 -12.36 -14.69
N LYS A 48 -4.45 -11.31 -15.05
CA LYS A 48 -4.94 -10.09 -15.73
C LYS A 48 -4.32 -9.86 -17.11
N HIS A 49 -3.55 -10.82 -17.63
CA HIS A 49 -3.01 -10.76 -18.99
C HIS A 49 -4.05 -10.80 -20.12
N GLU A 50 -5.35 -10.80 -19.79
CA GLU A 50 -6.44 -10.54 -20.74
C GLU A 50 -6.92 -9.08 -20.82
N ARG A 51 -6.53 -8.13 -19.95
CA ARG A 51 -6.96 -6.72 -20.09
C ARG A 51 -5.95 -5.64 -19.66
N ASP A 52 -5.22 -5.14 -20.66
CA ASP A 52 -4.76 -3.75 -20.87
C ASP A 52 -4.05 -2.97 -19.72
N GLN A 53 -2.71 -2.98 -19.78
CA GLN A 53 -1.68 -1.93 -19.47
C GLN A 53 -1.88 -0.87 -18.34
N PRO A 54 -0.93 0.08 -18.14
CA PRO A 54 0.13 0.02 -17.14
C PRO A 54 -0.12 1.03 -15.98
N LYS A 55 -0.17 0.57 -14.73
CA LYS A 55 -0.18 1.49 -13.57
C LYS A 55 1.22 1.64 -12.98
N SER A 56 1.94 2.63 -13.52
CA SER A 56 3.08 3.27 -12.87
C SER A 56 2.71 3.68 -11.45
N ILE A 57 3.56 3.31 -10.49
CA ILE A 57 3.56 3.89 -9.15
C ILE A 57 4.92 4.58 -9.06
N ASN A 58 5.00 5.77 -9.66
CA ASN A 58 6.01 6.74 -9.26
C ASN A 58 5.50 7.40 -7.97
N SER A 59 6.36 7.36 -6.98
CA SER A 59 6.25 8.12 -5.75
C SER A 59 6.36 9.60 -6.07
N ASP A 60 5.24 10.31 -6.22
CA ASP A 60 5.24 11.77 -6.22
C ASP A 60 4.40 12.28 -5.06
N SER A 61 5.01 12.23 -3.88
CA SER A 61 4.68 13.12 -2.78
C SER A 61 5.32 14.48 -3.06
N GLU A 62 4.83 15.23 -4.05
CA GLU A 62 5.09 16.68 -4.08
C GLU A 62 4.03 17.46 -4.87
N LYS A 63 3.13 18.09 -4.11
CA LYS A 63 2.69 19.49 -4.28
C LYS A 63 2.18 19.92 -5.66
N THR A 64 0.85 19.98 -5.82
CA THR A 64 0.18 21.09 -6.53
C THR A 64 -1.29 21.15 -6.13
N VAL A 65 -1.64 22.17 -5.34
CA VAL A 65 -3.00 22.67 -5.17
C VAL A 65 -3.18 23.78 -6.22
N ASP A 66 -4.41 23.91 -6.71
CA ASP A 66 -4.95 24.96 -7.60
C ASP A 66 -4.95 24.70 -9.12
N GLN A 67 -6.02 24.09 -9.60
CA GLN A 67 -6.76 24.63 -10.76
C GLN A 67 -8.26 24.47 -10.52
N GLN A 68 -8.81 25.55 -9.97
CA GLN A 68 -10.23 25.77 -9.74
C GLN A 68 -10.85 26.49 -10.96
N ALA A 69 -11.86 25.84 -11.52
CA ALA A 69 -13.13 26.41 -12.00
C ALA A 69 -13.28 26.99 -13.43
N THR A 70 -14.50 26.70 -13.92
CA THR A 70 -15.32 27.35 -14.96
C THR A 70 -15.08 26.88 -16.40
N SER A 71 -15.85 25.88 -16.86
CA SER A 71 -17.17 26.01 -17.53
C SER A 71 -17.01 26.64 -18.93
N ASN A 72 -17.50 26.07 -20.03
CA ASN A 72 -18.88 26.15 -20.49
C ASN A 72 -19.10 25.27 -21.75
N THR A 73 -20.25 24.57 -21.81
CA THR A 73 -21.16 24.41 -22.97
C THR A 73 -20.61 23.80 -24.28
N THR A 74 -20.93 22.55 -24.65
CA THR A 74 -22.21 22.06 -25.22
C THR A 74 -22.54 22.61 -26.62
N LYS A 75 -22.30 21.75 -27.62
CA LYS A 75 -23.26 21.27 -28.65
C LYS A 75 -23.65 22.19 -29.82
N LEU A 76 -23.30 21.69 -31.02
CA LEU A 76 -24.00 21.74 -32.31
C LEU A 76 -24.91 22.94 -32.59
N GLY A 77 -24.45 23.77 -33.52
CA GLY A 77 -25.23 24.56 -34.47
C GLY A 77 -24.42 24.67 -35.75
#